data_AF-A0A367UIZ7-F1
#
_entry.id   AF-A0A367UIZ7-F1
#
_cell.length_a   1.000
_cell.length_b   1.000
_cell.length_c   1.000
_cell.angle_alpha   90.00
_cell.angle_beta   90.00
_cell.angle_gamma   90.00
#
_symmetry.space_group_name_H-M   'P 1'
#
loop_
_entity.id
_entity.type
_entity.pdbx_description
1 polymer ?
#
loop_
_entity_poly.entity_id
_entity_poly.type
_entity_poly.pdbx_seq_one_letter_code
_entity_poly.pdbx_strand_id
1 'polypeptide(L)'
;MGIQEIIKERDEALAKCAEFELLKIDAEKGLESWFDTGRISHESIDPIVMAYVAGYLRRCVSGGMEPEESNMVQAVINEMCMSQAFSSIFKGYLSDNGPASSCHAGRG
;
A
#
# COMPACT_ATOMS: atom_id res chain seq x y z
N MET A 1 42.82 -9.54 -30.04
CA MET A 1 42.04 -9.97 -28.88
C MET A 1 41.59 -11.40 -29.14
N GLY A 2 41.99 -12.36 -28.30
CA GLY A 2 41.66 -13.77 -28.52
C GLY A 2 40.19 -14.05 -28.22
N ILE A 3 39.57 -15.01 -28.91
CA ILE A 3 38.18 -15.44 -28.65
C ILE A 3 37.97 -15.81 -27.17
N GLN A 4 38.99 -16.40 -26.54
CA GLN A 4 39.03 -16.74 -25.12
C GLN A 4 38.91 -15.52 -24.19
N GLU A 5 39.52 -14.40 -24.57
CA GLU A 5 39.51 -13.13 -23.82
C GLU A 5 38.11 -12.50 -23.86
N ILE A 6 37.48 -12.51 -25.03
CA ILE A 6 36.11 -12.00 -25.23
C ILE A 6 35.09 -12.82 -24.43
N ILE A 7 35.25 -14.15 -24.38
CA ILE A 7 34.38 -15.02 -23.58
C ILE A 7 34.52 -14.71 -22.08
N LYS A 8 35.76 -14.51 -21.61
CA LYS A 8 36.03 -14.17 -20.21
C LYS A 8 35.42 -12.81 -19.84
N GLU A 9 35.60 -11.78 -20.67
CA GLU A 9 35.00 -10.46 -20.45
C GLU A 9 33.46 -10.51 -20.43
N ARG A 10 32.86 -11.28 -21.33
CA ARG A 10 31.40 -11.52 -21.34
C ARG A 10 30.94 -12.16 -20.03
N ASP A 11 31.63 -13.20 -19.57
CA ASP A 11 31.22 -13.94 -18.38
C ASP A 11 31.39 -13.08 -17.11
N GLU A 12 32.45 -12.28 -17.05
CA GLU A 12 32.64 -11.28 -15.98
C GLU A 12 31.56 -10.19 -16.01
N ALA A 13 31.15 -9.73 -17.20
CA ALA A 13 30.07 -8.76 -17.34
C ALA A 13 28.72 -9.34 -16.90
N LEU A 14 28.41 -10.60 -17.28
CA LEU A 14 27.20 -11.29 -16.85
C LEU A 14 27.17 -11.52 -15.33
N ALA A 15 28.30 -11.86 -14.73
CA ALA A 15 28.42 -12.00 -13.28
C ALA A 15 28.13 -10.68 -12.55
N LYS A 16 28.67 -9.57 -13.05
CA LYS A 16 28.39 -8.23 -12.51
C LYS A 16 26.92 -7.84 -12.67
N CYS A 17 26.32 -8.11 -13.83
CA CYS A 17 24.88 -7.86 -14.03
C CYS A 17 24.03 -8.66 -13.04
N ALA A 18 24.37 -9.92 -12.77
CA ALA A 18 23.64 -10.72 -11.79
C ALA A 18 23.75 -10.14 -10.36
N GLU A 19 24.91 -9.62 -9.99
CA GLU A 19 25.12 -8.95 -8.70
C GLU A 19 24.31 -7.66 -8.57
N PHE A 20 24.29 -6.82 -9.62
CA PHE A 20 23.47 -5.60 -9.62
C PHE A 20 21.98 -5.89 -9.53
N GLU A 21 21.52 -6.98 -10.13
CA GLU A 21 20.11 -7.36 -10.12
C GLU A 21 19.67 -7.80 -8.71
N LEU A 22 20.55 -8.49 -7.98
CA LEU A 22 20.32 -8.80 -6.58
C LEU A 22 20.27 -7.54 -5.70
N LEU A 23 21.21 -6.60 -5.91
CA LEU A 23 21.22 -5.32 -5.21
C LEU A 23 19.96 -4.49 -5.49
N LYS A 24 19.48 -4.52 -6.74
CA LYS A 24 18.24 -3.86 -7.14
C LYS A 24 17.04 -4.46 -6.40
N ILE A 25 16.91 -5.79 -6.37
CA ILE A 25 15.81 -6.47 -5.67
C ILE A 25 15.84 -6.13 -4.17
N ASP A 26 17.01 -6.09 -3.56
CA ASP A 26 17.16 -5.74 -2.14
C ASP A 26 16.78 -4.28 -1.86
N ALA A 27 17.20 -3.36 -2.74
CA ALA A 27 16.81 -1.96 -2.68
C ALA A 27 15.30 -1.76 -2.88
N GLU A 28 14.68 -2.48 -3.82
CA GLU A 28 13.22 -2.44 -4.06
C GLU A 28 12.46 -2.92 -2.82
N LYS A 29 12.86 -4.03 -2.21
CA LYS A 29 12.27 -4.52 -0.95
C LYS A 29 12.45 -3.55 0.21
N GLY A 30 13.62 -2.93 0.31
CA GLY A 30 13.91 -1.89 1.30
C GLY A 30 12.98 -0.69 1.14
N LEU A 31 12.77 -0.23 -0.10
CA LEU A 31 11.86 0.86 -0.42
C LEU A 31 10.39 0.48 -0.18
N GLU A 32 9.95 -0.72 -0.56
CA GLU A 32 8.60 -1.21 -0.27
C GLU A 32 8.31 -1.23 1.24
N SER A 33 9.29 -1.63 2.05
CA SER A 33 9.18 -1.61 3.51
C SER A 33 9.11 -0.17 4.07
N TRP A 34 9.91 0.75 3.52
CA TRP A 34 9.88 2.17 3.91
C TRP A 34 8.57 2.87 3.52
N PHE A 35 8.04 2.53 2.35
CA PHE A 35 6.81 3.07 1.79
C PHE A 35 5.65 2.08 1.88
N ASP A 36 5.51 1.38 3.01
CA ASP A 36 4.34 0.55 3.27
C ASP A 36 3.09 1.44 3.36
N THR A 37 2.50 1.65 2.18
CA THR A 37 1.32 2.46 1.96
C THR A 37 0.12 1.85 2.67
N GLY A 38 0.17 0.57 3.06
CA GLY A 38 -0.86 -0.09 3.86
C GLY A 38 -0.84 0.41 5.29
N ARG A 39 0.33 0.35 5.90
CA ARG A 39 0.57 0.88 7.24
C ARG A 39 0.29 2.38 7.31
N ILE A 40 0.83 3.16 6.37
CA ILE A 40 0.64 4.62 6.33
C ILE A 40 -0.85 4.98 6.15
N SER A 41 -1.58 4.27 5.28
CA SER A 41 -3.01 4.51 5.09
C SER A 41 -3.82 4.13 6.33
N HIS A 42 -3.47 3.02 6.99
CA HIS A 42 -4.15 2.57 8.21
C HIS A 42 -3.97 3.57 9.36
N GLU A 43 -2.73 4.03 9.59
CA GLU A 43 -2.41 5.00 10.64
C GLU A 43 -3.07 6.37 10.42
N SER A 44 -3.38 6.73 9.17
CA SER A 44 -3.95 8.04 8.82
C SER A 44 -5.46 8.04 8.63
N ILE A 45 -6.04 6.99 8.03
CA ILE A 45 -7.45 6.94 7.64
C ILE A 45 -8.32 6.48 8.81
N ASP A 46 -7.91 5.48 9.57
CA ASP A 46 -8.75 4.88 10.61
C ASP A 46 -9.16 5.88 11.71
N PRO A 47 -8.29 6.77 12.21
CA PRO A 47 -8.69 7.80 13.16
C PRO A 47 -9.76 8.75 12.59
N ILE A 48 -9.66 9.08 11.29
CA ILE A 48 -10.61 9.95 10.60
C ILE A 48 -11.97 9.24 10.50
N VAL A 49 -11.98 7.99 10.03
CA VAL A 49 -13.21 7.18 9.91
C VAL A 49 -13.90 7.06 11.27
N MET A 50 -13.15 6.74 12.32
CA MET A 50 -13.69 6.61 13.68
C MET A 50 -14.30 7.92 14.19
N ALA A 51 -13.64 9.06 13.95
CA ALA A 51 -14.17 10.36 14.35
C ALA A 51 -15.49 10.70 13.61
N TYR A 52 -15.56 10.43 12.32
CA TYR A 52 -16.77 10.65 11.52
C TYR A 52 -17.92 9.76 11.96
N VAL A 53 -17.66 8.46 12.17
CA VAL A 53 -18.66 7.49 12.62
C VAL A 53 -19.18 7.86 14.00
N ALA A 54 -18.31 8.21 14.95
CA ALA A 54 -18.73 8.64 16.28
C ALA A 54 -19.64 9.88 16.24
N GLY A 55 -19.32 10.85 15.37
CA GLY A 55 -20.15 12.04 15.17
C GLY A 55 -21.49 11.74 14.50
N TYR A 56 -21.52 10.78 13.57
CA TYR A 56 -22.75 10.32 12.92
C TYR A 56 -23.65 9.56 13.91
N LEU A 57 -23.10 8.59 14.63
CA LEU A 57 -23.84 7.79 15.61
C LEU A 57 -24.42 8.65 16.74
N ARG A 58 -23.69 9.66 17.21
CA ARG A 58 -24.23 10.64 18.18
C ARG A 58 -25.49 11.34 17.65
N ARG A 59 -25.51 11.70 16.36
CA ARG A 59 -26.70 12.30 15.73
C ARG A 59 -27.84 11.29 15.60
N CYS A 60 -27.54 10.04 15.26
CA CYS A 60 -28.54 8.96 15.20
C CYS A 60 -29.18 8.72 16.57
N VAL A 61 -28.39 8.66 17.65
CA VAL A 61 -28.90 8.52 19.02
C VAL A 61 -29.81 9.70 19.38
N SER A 62 -29.41 10.94 19.06
CA SER A 62 -30.28 12.10 19.27
C SER A 62 -31.56 12.08 18.41
N GLY A 63 -31.57 11.29 17.33
CA GLY A 63 -32.70 11.08 16.44
C GLY A 63 -33.59 9.89 16.81
N GLY A 64 -33.31 9.20 17.91
CA GLY A 64 -34.12 8.08 18.40
C GLY A 64 -33.55 6.68 18.15
N MET A 65 -32.29 6.57 17.72
CA MET A 65 -31.56 5.29 17.73
C MET A 65 -31.22 4.88 19.16
N GLU A 66 -31.38 3.60 19.48
CA GLU A 66 -31.03 3.10 20.81
C GLU A 66 -29.50 3.14 21.02
N PRO A 67 -29.00 3.52 22.21
CA PRO A 67 -27.56 3.58 22.48
C PRO A 67 -26.84 2.25 22.25
N GLU A 68 -27.51 1.12 22.49
CA GLU A 68 -26.98 -0.23 22.27
C GLU A 68 -26.74 -0.52 20.78
N GLU A 69 -27.65 -0.10 19.90
CA GLU A 69 -27.49 -0.23 18.46
C GLU A 69 -26.32 0.63 17.95
N SER A 70 -26.22 1.86 18.47
CA SER A 70 -25.07 2.74 18.21
C SER A 70 -23.74 2.10 18.62
N ASN A 71 -23.69 1.51 19.83
CA ASN A 71 -22.49 0.84 20.33
C ASN A 71 -22.11 -0.38 19.48
N MET A 72 -23.11 -1.15 19.02
CA MET A 72 -22.89 -2.29 18.13
C MET A 72 -22.26 -1.86 16.81
N VAL A 73 -22.80 -0.80 16.18
CA VAL A 73 -22.23 -0.27 14.93
C VAL A 73 -20.81 0.25 15.15
N GLN A 74 -20.57 0.97 16.25
CA GLN A 74 -19.24 1.45 16.59
C GLN A 74 -18.22 0.30 16.77
N ALA A 75 -18.64 -0.82 17.36
CA ALA A 75 -17.81 -2.00 17.53
C ALA A 75 -17.45 -2.67 16.20
N VAL A 76 -18.42 -2.82 15.29
CA VAL A 76 -18.17 -3.39 13.95
C VAL A 76 -17.20 -2.51 13.16
N ILE A 77 -17.37 -1.19 13.18
CA ILE A 77 -16.45 -0.26 12.51
C ILE A 77 -15.05 -0.34 13.11
N ASN A 78 -14.94 -0.46 14.43
CA ASN A 78 -13.65 -0.63 15.09
C ASN A 78 -12.96 -1.94 14.65
N GLU A 79 -13.71 -3.04 14.53
CA GLU A 79 -13.19 -4.31 14.01
C GLU A 79 -12.74 -4.18 12.54
N MET A 80 -13.49 -3.46 11.72
CA MET A 80 -13.10 -3.15 10.34
C MET A 80 -11.79 -2.35 10.26
N CYS A 81 -11.58 -1.38 11.16
CA CYS A 81 -10.31 -0.68 11.30
C CYS A 81 -9.17 -1.66 11.65
N MET A 82 -9.34 -2.50 12.68
CA MET A 82 -8.31 -3.48 13.07
C MET A 82 -7.97 -4.49 11.96
N SER A 83 -8.94 -4.81 11.10
CA SER A 83 -8.72 -5.68 9.93
C SER A 83 -8.10 -4.96 8.71
N GLN A 84 -7.79 -3.67 8.82
CA GLN A 84 -7.30 -2.81 7.73
C GLN A 84 -8.24 -2.73 6.52
N ALA A 85 -9.55 -2.95 6.72
CA ALA A 85 -10.53 -2.96 5.64
C ALA A 85 -10.60 -1.61 4.90
N PHE A 86 -10.55 -0.49 5.64
CA PHE A 86 -10.60 0.85 5.06
C PHE A 86 -9.37 1.19 4.24
N SER A 87 -8.18 0.81 4.70
CA SER A 87 -6.93 0.95 3.93
C SER A 87 -6.97 0.16 2.63
N SER A 88 -7.53 -1.05 2.65
CA SER A 88 -7.70 -1.88 1.46
C SER A 88 -8.65 -1.23 0.44
N ILE A 89 -9.80 -0.73 0.90
CA ILE A 89 -10.77 -0.01 0.05
C ILE A 89 -10.15 1.25 -0.54
N PHE A 90 -9.44 2.04 0.28
CA PHE A 90 -8.81 3.28 -0.18
C PHE A 90 -7.71 3.03 -1.21
N LYS A 91 -6.90 2.00 -1.02
CA LYS A 91 -5.90 1.57 -2.02
C LYS A 91 -6.55 1.14 -3.34
N GLY A 92 -7.62 0.35 -3.28
CA GLY A 92 -8.37 -0.05 -4.48
C GLY A 92 -8.95 1.16 -5.22
N TYR A 93 -9.46 2.15 -4.49
CA TYR A 93 -9.94 3.39 -5.10
C TYR A 93 -8.82 4.17 -5.80
N LEU A 94 -7.64 4.25 -5.17
CA LEU A 94 -6.46 4.89 -5.77
C LEU A 94 -5.88 4.11 -6.95
N SER A 95 -6.01 2.79 -7.01
CA SER A 95 -5.57 2.03 -8.19
C SER A 95 -6.53 2.23 -9.37
N ASP A 96 -7.83 2.34 -9.10
CA ASP A 96 -8.86 2.45 -10.13
C ASP A 96 -9.07 3.91 -10.62
N ASN A 97 -8.81 4.90 -9.76
CA ASN A 97 -9.03 6.32 -10.04
C ASN A 97 -7.79 7.21 -9.78
N GLY A 98 -6.64 6.61 -9.48
CA GLY A 98 -5.40 7.35 -9.28
C GLY A 98 -4.94 8.05 -10.55
N PRO A 99 -4.05 9.06 -10.45
CA PRO A 99 -3.47 9.67 -11.62
C PRO A 99 -2.86 8.57 -12.48
N ALA A 100 -3.34 8.42 -13.72
CA ALA A 100 -2.81 7.44 -14.65
C ALA A 100 -1.29 7.57 -14.67
N SER A 101 -0.59 6.58 -14.11
CA SER A 101 0.86 6.50 -14.16
C SER A 101 1.23 6.23 -15.62
N SER A 102 1.32 7.32 -16.38
CA SER A 102 1.78 7.33 -17.77
C SER A 102 3.30 7.20 -17.80
N CYS A 103 3.81 6.10 -17.25
CA CYS A 103 5.16 5.65 -17.46
C CYS A 103 5.13 4.46 -18.43
N HIS A 104 4.57 4.67 -19.63
CA HIS A 104 4.91 3.82 -20.76
C HIS A 104 6.34 4.18 -21.18
N ALA A 105 7.31 3.46 -20.63
CA ALA A 105 8.62 3.30 -21.25
C ALA A 105 8.42 2.48 -22.54
N GLY A 106 7.94 3.16 -23.58
CA GLY A 106 7.87 2.63 -24.93
C GLY A 106 9.28 2.44 -25.48
N ARG A 107 9.68 1.18 -25.60
CA ARG A 107 10.76 0.76 -26.49
C ARG A 107 10.43 1.21 -27.92
N GLY A 108 11.38 1.89 -28.55
CA GLY A 108 11.42 2.18 -29.98
C GLY A 108 12.85 2.49 -30.36
#